data_AF-F7NMC9-F1
#
_entry.id   AF-F7NMC9-F1
#
_cell.length_a   1.000
_cell.length_b   1.000
_cell.length_c   1.000
_cell.angle_alpha   90.00
_cell.angle_beta   90.00
_cell.angle_gamma   90.00
#
_symmetry.space_group_name_H-M   'P 1'
#
loop_
_entity.id
_entity.type
_entity.pdbx_description
1 polymer ?
#
loop_
_entity_poly.entity_id
_entity_poly.type
_entity_poly.pdbx_seq_one_letter_code
_entity_poly.pdbx_strand_id
1 'polypeptide(L)'
;MTKILAISLLAGTLLLAGCGSDSSKGVTAKDVQQKTAEAVETTKTYTLQQKEEYQKQAQTKIDDLSKQIDELKAKASQATDQSKQGITEQIAALEKEKQTTQNKLGELTSASAEAWGALKSGMDAAMGSLEKSYKEAVSKFDK
;
A
#
# COMPACT_ATOMS: atom_id res chain seq x y z
N MET A 1 -15.93 -4.63 20.84
CA MET A 1 -15.70 -5.68 21.86
C MET A 1 -14.30 -6.23 21.66
N THR A 2 -13.32 -5.59 22.30
CA THR A 2 -11.89 -5.86 22.12
C THR A 2 -11.44 -6.71 23.30
N LYS A 3 -11.24 -8.01 23.09
CA LYS A 3 -10.65 -8.88 24.11
C LYS A 3 -9.13 -8.83 23.94
N ILE A 4 -8.48 -8.05 24.80
CA ILE A 4 -7.03 -8.00 24.98
C ILE A 4 -6.61 -9.41 25.44
N LEU A 5 -6.02 -10.18 24.54
CA LEU A 5 -5.33 -11.41 24.90
C LEU A 5 -3.99 -11.01 25.51
N ALA A 6 -3.92 -11.07 26.84
CA ALA A 6 -2.71 -10.89 27.61
C ALA A 6 -1.68 -11.94 27.18
N ILE A 7 -0.62 -11.49 26.52
CA ILE A 7 0.59 -12.27 26.29
C ILE A 7 1.37 -12.28 27.61
N SER A 8 1.05 -13.23 28.49
CA SER A 8 1.92 -13.59 29.60
C SER A 8 3.10 -14.38 29.04
N LEU A 9 4.15 -13.66 28.65
CA LEU A 9 5.45 -14.22 28.36
C LEU A 9 6.10 -14.60 29.71
N LEU A 10 5.84 -15.81 30.21
CA LEU A 10 6.55 -16.33 31.38
C LEU A 10 8.00 -16.57 31.00
N ALA A 11 8.87 -15.66 31.46
CA ALA A 11 10.30 -15.87 31.56
C ALA A 11 10.57 -17.14 32.37
N GLY A 12 11.33 -18.07 31.77
CA GLY A 12 11.75 -19.30 32.43
C GLY A 12 12.67 -18.99 33.60
N THR A 13 12.19 -19.26 34.81
CA THR A 13 13.04 -19.43 35.99
C THR A 13 13.17 -20.91 36.29
N LEU A 14 14.36 -21.44 36.06
CA LEU A 14 14.80 -22.76 36.45
C LEU A 14 15.07 -22.75 37.97
N LEU A 15 14.22 -23.36 38.78
CA LEU A 15 14.56 -23.74 40.16
C LEU A 15 14.02 -25.12 40.51
N LEU A 16 14.87 -25.86 41.20
CA LEU A 16 14.80 -27.28 41.52
C LEU A 16 13.76 -27.63 42.61
N ALA A 17 13.30 -28.88 42.54
CA ALA A 17 12.78 -29.75 43.61
C ALA A 17 11.37 -29.50 44.17
N GLY A 18 10.48 -30.48 43.95
CA GLY A 18 9.22 -30.65 44.70
C GLY A 18 8.18 -31.47 43.93
N CYS A 19 8.11 -32.78 44.19
CA CYS A 19 7.09 -33.68 43.63
C CYS A 19 5.75 -33.44 44.33
N GLY A 20 4.72 -33.11 43.55
CA GLY A 20 3.32 -33.01 43.97
C GLY A 20 2.44 -33.16 42.73
N SER A 21 1.73 -34.28 42.67
CA SER A 21 0.91 -34.72 41.54
C SER A 21 -0.23 -33.76 41.21
N ASP A 22 -0.18 -33.14 40.04
CA ASP A 22 -1.38 -32.88 39.23
C ASP A 22 -1.00 -32.75 37.74
N SER A 23 -1.85 -33.30 36.88
CA SER A 23 -1.53 -33.60 35.48
C SER A 23 -1.41 -32.34 34.61
N SER A 24 -0.21 -31.79 34.48
CA SER A 24 0.11 -30.78 33.48
C SER A 24 0.10 -31.42 32.09
N LYS A 25 -0.96 -31.19 31.30
CA LYS A 25 -0.89 -31.30 29.84
C LYS A 25 0.08 -30.21 29.34
N GLY A 26 1.38 -30.52 29.35
CA GLY A 26 2.43 -29.62 28.91
C GLY A 26 2.32 -29.38 27.40
N VAL A 27 2.53 -28.12 26.98
CA VAL A 27 2.63 -27.74 25.56
C VAL A 27 3.72 -28.58 24.92
N THR A 28 3.38 -29.37 23.91
CA THR A 28 4.33 -30.22 23.19
C THR A 28 5.04 -29.44 22.08
N ALA A 29 6.19 -29.92 21.59
CA ALA A 29 6.86 -29.32 20.45
C ALA A 29 5.96 -29.26 19.19
N LYS A 30 5.02 -30.21 19.06
CA LYS A 30 4.01 -30.21 18.00
C LYS A 30 3.02 -29.06 18.14
N ASP A 31 2.60 -28.75 19.37
CA ASP A 31 1.74 -27.58 19.65
C ASP A 31 2.48 -26.27 19.36
N VAL A 32 3.78 -26.20 19.66
CA VAL A 32 4.61 -25.03 19.32
C VAL A 32 4.76 -24.89 17.80
N GLN A 33 5.06 -25.97 17.08
CA GLN A 33 5.14 -25.95 15.61
C GLN A 33 3.81 -25.59 14.95
N GLN A 34 2.71 -26.18 15.41
CA GLN A 34 1.38 -25.91 14.89
C GLN A 34 0.98 -24.45 15.14
N LYS A 35 1.13 -23.95 16.38
CA LYS A 35 0.83 -22.55 16.70
C LYS A 35 1.75 -21.57 15.98
N THR A 36 3.01 -21.94 15.74
CA THR A 36 3.93 -21.11 14.94
C THR A 36 3.53 -21.09 13.47
N ALA A 37 3.14 -22.23 12.90
CA ALA A 37 2.63 -22.30 11.53
C ALA A 37 1.33 -21.50 11.36
N GLU A 38 0.37 -21.67 12.29
CA GLU A 38 -0.89 -20.92 12.32
C GLU A 38 -0.64 -19.41 12.48
N ALA A 39 0.30 -19.00 13.35
CA ALA A 39 0.65 -17.60 13.51
C ALA A 39 1.30 -17.03 12.25
N VAL A 40 2.25 -17.75 11.63
CA VAL A 40 2.90 -17.34 10.38
C VAL A 40 1.88 -17.24 9.24
N GLU A 41 0.98 -18.20 9.13
CA GLU A 41 -0.08 -18.21 8.11
C GLU A 41 -1.08 -17.07 8.32
N THR A 42 -1.48 -16.82 9.58
CA THR A 42 -2.36 -15.71 9.95
C THR A 42 -1.71 -14.36 9.62
N THR A 43 -0.44 -14.17 9.99
CA THR A 43 0.31 -12.94 9.68
C THR A 43 0.49 -12.76 8.18
N LYS A 44 0.77 -13.84 7.43
CA LYS A 44 0.89 -13.81 5.97
C LYS A 44 -0.42 -13.39 5.31
N THR A 45 -1.54 -14.01 5.71
CA THR A 45 -2.86 -13.73 5.16
C THR A 45 -3.28 -12.28 5.43
N TYR A 46 -3.11 -11.82 6.67
CA TYR A 46 -3.39 -10.43 7.04
C TYR A 46 -2.55 -9.44 6.22
N THR A 47 -1.27 -9.74 6.02
CA THR A 47 -0.38 -8.90 5.20
C THR A 47 -0.84 -8.87 3.75
N LEU A 48 -1.22 -10.01 3.15
CA LEU A 48 -1.72 -10.07 1.77
C LEU A 48 -2.99 -9.24 1.58
N GLN A 49 -3.94 -9.33 2.51
CA GLN A 49 -5.17 -8.51 2.48
C GLN A 49 -4.86 -7.00 2.51
N GLN A 50 -3.92 -6.57 3.35
CA GLN A 50 -3.50 -5.17 3.39
C GLN A 50 -2.85 -4.72 2.07
N LYS A 51 -2.07 -5.59 1.44
CA LYS A 51 -1.44 -5.32 0.14
C LYS A 51 -2.47 -5.15 -0.97
N GLU A 52 -3.43 -6.06 -1.04
CA GLU A 52 -4.53 -6.03 -2.03
C GLU A 52 -5.39 -4.77 -1.86
N GLU A 53 -5.76 -4.44 -0.63
CA GLU A 53 -6.53 -3.23 -0.34
C GLU A 53 -5.78 -1.97 -0.76
N TYR A 54 -4.48 -1.88 -0.46
CA TYR A 54 -3.66 -0.76 -0.91
C TYR A 54 -3.61 -0.66 -2.44
N GLN A 55 -3.41 -1.78 -3.14
CA GLN A 55 -3.38 -1.80 -4.61
C GLN A 55 -4.69 -1.31 -5.20
N LYS A 56 -5.83 -1.76 -4.65
CA LYS A 56 -7.16 -1.34 -5.09
C LYS A 56 -7.39 0.17 -4.89
N GLN A 57 -6.99 0.70 -3.73
CA GLN A 57 -7.08 2.14 -3.46
C GLN A 57 -6.19 2.94 -4.41
N ALA A 58 -4.96 2.48 -4.64
CA ALA A 58 -4.04 3.11 -5.56
C ALA A 58 -4.58 3.10 -7.00
N GLN A 59 -5.10 1.96 -7.47
CA GLN A 59 -5.72 1.85 -8.80
C GLN A 59 -6.91 2.81 -8.94
N THR A 60 -7.81 2.83 -7.95
CA THR A 60 -8.97 3.73 -7.95
C THR A 60 -8.57 5.19 -8.09
N LYS A 61 -7.50 5.58 -7.41
CA LYS A 61 -6.96 6.95 -7.44
C LYS A 61 -6.30 7.28 -8.78
N ILE A 62 -5.57 6.33 -9.39
CA ILE A 62 -5.04 6.48 -10.75
C ILE A 62 -6.19 6.66 -11.73
N ASP A 63 -7.25 5.87 -11.63
CA ASP A 63 -8.39 5.92 -12.55
C ASP A 63 -9.13 7.26 -12.46
N ASP A 64 -9.30 7.78 -11.24
CA ASP A 64 -9.90 9.10 -11.00
C ASP A 64 -9.04 10.22 -11.61
N LEU A 65 -7.74 10.26 -11.31
CA LEU A 65 -6.81 11.23 -11.90
C LEU A 65 -6.74 11.09 -13.42
N SER A 66 -6.83 9.87 -13.95
CA SER A 66 -6.83 9.63 -15.40
C SER A 66 -8.02 10.31 -16.08
N LYS A 67 -9.22 10.14 -15.53
CA LYS A 67 -10.43 10.81 -16.04
C LYS A 67 -10.30 12.32 -15.98
N GLN A 68 -9.80 12.85 -14.87
CA GLN A 68 -9.59 14.28 -14.69
C GLN A 68 -8.56 14.87 -15.67
N ILE A 69 -7.49 14.14 -15.96
CA ILE A 69 -6.50 14.52 -16.99
C ILE A 69 -7.13 14.49 -18.39
N ASP A 70 -7.96 13.50 -18.69
CA ASP A 70 -8.66 13.41 -19.97
C ASP A 70 -9.65 14.58 -20.15
N GLU A 71 -10.33 15.00 -19.08
CA GLU A 71 -11.18 16.19 -19.07
C GLU A 71 -10.39 17.49 -19.30
N LEU A 72 -9.23 17.64 -18.65
CA LEU A 72 -8.32 18.78 -18.90
C LEU A 72 -7.85 18.81 -20.35
N LYS A 73 -7.55 17.65 -20.93
CA LYS A 73 -7.16 17.51 -22.33
C LYS A 73 -8.27 17.93 -23.29
N ALA A 74 -9.52 17.54 -23.00
CA ALA A 74 -10.66 17.97 -23.78
C ALA A 74 -10.87 19.50 -23.69
N LYS A 75 -10.77 20.09 -22.50
CA LYS A 75 -10.84 21.55 -22.31
C LYS A 75 -9.74 22.28 -23.08
N ALA A 76 -8.51 21.77 -23.03
CA ALA A 76 -7.38 22.33 -23.77
C ALA A 76 -7.60 22.39 -25.29
N SER A 77 -8.23 21.36 -25.85
CA SER A 77 -8.50 21.34 -27.30
C SER A 77 -9.47 22.43 -27.76
N GLN A 78 -10.22 23.04 -26.83
CA GLN A 78 -11.15 24.14 -27.09
C GLN A 78 -10.54 25.52 -26.83
N ALA A 79 -9.29 25.59 -26.33
CA ALA A 79 -8.60 26.84 -26.03
C ALA A 79 -8.08 27.55 -27.29
N THR A 80 -7.87 28.87 -27.19
CA THR A 80 -7.29 29.69 -28.27
C THR A 80 -5.80 29.43 -28.45
N ASP A 81 -5.26 29.69 -29.64
CA ASP A 81 -3.89 29.27 -30.02
C ASP A 81 -2.78 29.85 -29.11
N GLN A 82 -2.97 31.05 -28.53
CA GLN A 82 -1.97 31.70 -27.68
C GLN A 82 -1.79 31.01 -26.31
N SER A 83 -2.82 30.37 -25.76
CA SER A 83 -2.75 29.62 -24.49
C SER A 83 -2.50 28.11 -24.70
N LYS A 84 -2.69 27.62 -25.92
CA LYS A 84 -2.67 26.20 -26.27
C LYS A 84 -1.31 25.52 -26.06
N GLN A 85 -0.19 26.20 -26.35
CA GLN A 85 1.13 25.57 -26.25
C GLN A 85 1.48 25.22 -24.79
N GLY A 86 1.44 26.20 -23.88
CA GLY A 86 1.79 25.99 -22.46
C GLY A 86 0.82 25.04 -21.74
N ILE A 87 -0.44 24.99 -22.19
CA ILE A 87 -1.43 24.02 -21.73
C ILE A 87 -1.09 22.60 -22.22
N THR A 88 -0.73 22.45 -23.49
CA THR A 88 -0.41 21.15 -24.09
C THR A 88 0.83 20.53 -23.45
N GLU A 89 1.86 21.33 -23.18
CA GLU A 89 3.07 20.89 -22.49
C GLU A 89 2.78 20.35 -21.08
N GLN A 90 1.88 20.99 -20.35
CA GLN A 90 1.46 20.53 -19.01
C GLN A 90 0.66 19.23 -19.07
N ILE A 91 -0.26 19.09 -20.03
CA ILE A 91 -1.00 17.84 -20.23
C ILE A 91 -0.04 16.69 -20.58
N ALA A 92 0.94 16.93 -21.44
CA ALA A 92 1.94 15.92 -21.79
C ALA A 92 2.76 15.48 -20.56
N ALA A 93 3.13 16.43 -19.69
CA ALA A 93 3.79 16.11 -18.42
C ALA A 93 2.90 15.25 -17.50
N LEU A 94 1.62 15.60 -17.37
CA LEU A 94 0.64 14.83 -16.59
C LEU A 94 0.46 13.40 -17.13
N GLU A 95 0.37 13.22 -18.46
CA GLU A 95 0.26 11.90 -19.06
C GLU A 95 1.50 11.03 -18.76
N LYS A 96 2.69 11.63 -18.77
CA LYS A 96 3.94 10.94 -18.41
C LYS A 96 3.99 10.54 -16.93
N GLU A 97 3.56 11.42 -16.03
CA GLU A 97 3.49 11.11 -14.60
C GLU A 97 2.42 10.05 -14.30
N LYS A 98 1.27 10.10 -14.98
CA LYS A 98 0.23 9.06 -14.95
C LYS A 98 0.82 7.70 -15.31
N GLN A 99 1.52 7.61 -16.43
CA GLN A 99 2.12 6.35 -16.87
C GLN A 99 3.22 5.87 -15.93
N THR A 100 4.03 6.77 -15.39
CA THR A 100 5.04 6.42 -14.36
C THR A 100 4.38 5.83 -13.12
N THR A 101 3.27 6.41 -12.68
CA THR A 101 2.50 5.96 -11.53
C THR A 101 1.85 4.59 -11.77
N GLN A 102 1.30 4.37 -12.97
CA GLN A 102 0.78 3.05 -13.40
C GLN A 102 1.87 1.98 -13.40
N ASN A 103 3.06 2.30 -13.91
CA ASN A 103 4.19 1.37 -13.91
C ASN A 103 4.62 1.01 -12.49
N LYS A 104 4.66 1.99 -11.57
CA LYS A 104 4.99 1.76 -10.16
C LYS A 104 3.96 0.87 -9.45
N LEU A 105 2.67 1.01 -9.78
CA LEU A 105 1.64 0.11 -9.28
C LEU A 105 1.84 -1.32 -9.83
N GLY A 106 2.23 -1.46 -11.09
CA GLY A 106 2.58 -2.76 -11.68
C GLY A 106 3.79 -3.43 -11.01
N GLU A 107 4.86 -2.66 -10.76
CA GLU A 107 6.03 -3.13 -9.99
C GLU A 107 5.63 -3.58 -8.59
N LEU A 108 4.82 -2.77 -7.89
CA LEU A 108 4.32 -3.09 -6.56
C LEU A 108 3.45 -4.36 -6.56
N THR A 109 2.65 -4.57 -7.61
CA THR A 109 1.80 -5.76 -7.75
C THR A 109 2.61 -7.05 -7.82
N SER A 110 3.79 -6.98 -8.41
CA SER A 110 4.70 -8.13 -8.55
C SER A 110 5.70 -8.27 -7.40
N ALA A 111 5.59 -7.44 -6.36
CA ALA A 111 6.60 -7.35 -5.31
C ALA A 111 6.54 -8.48 -4.28
N SER A 112 7.72 -8.96 -3.87
CA SER A 112 7.85 -9.89 -2.74
C SER A 112 7.47 -9.22 -1.41
N ALA A 113 7.40 -9.99 -0.32
CA ALA A 113 7.16 -9.45 1.02
C ALA A 113 8.25 -8.45 1.43
N GLU A 114 9.50 -8.78 1.13
CA GLU A 114 10.70 -8.03 1.49
C GLU A 114 10.83 -6.73 0.70
N ALA A 115 10.49 -6.76 -0.60
CA ALA A 115 10.58 -5.58 -1.47
C ALA A 115 9.39 -4.62 -1.33
N TRP A 116 8.27 -5.08 -0.75
CA TRP A 116 7.00 -4.36 -0.74
C TRP A 116 7.10 -2.95 -0.14
N GLY A 117 7.79 -2.80 0.99
CA GLY A 117 7.87 -1.50 1.69
C GLY A 117 8.55 -0.42 0.85
N ALA A 118 9.67 -0.76 0.21
CA ALA A 118 10.41 0.17 -0.65
C ALA A 118 9.63 0.54 -1.91
N LEU A 119 9.02 -0.46 -2.57
CA LEU A 119 8.21 -0.23 -3.77
C LEU A 119 6.94 0.58 -3.46
N LYS A 120 6.31 0.33 -2.30
CA LYS A 120 5.16 1.11 -1.84
C LYS A 120 5.55 2.57 -1.63
N SER A 121 6.69 2.85 -1.02
CA SER A 121 7.16 4.23 -0.84
C SER A 121 7.42 4.94 -2.18
N GLY A 122 8.01 4.23 -3.16
CA GLY A 122 8.17 4.75 -4.51
C GLY A 122 6.84 5.02 -5.23
N MET A 123 5.86 4.14 -5.02
CA MET A 123 4.49 4.32 -5.52
C MET A 123 3.79 5.51 -4.87
N ASP A 124 3.88 5.66 -3.55
CA ASP A 124 3.31 6.79 -2.81
C ASP A 124 3.90 8.13 -3.29
N ALA A 125 5.22 8.17 -3.53
CA ALA A 125 5.90 9.35 -4.06
C ALA A 125 5.45 9.71 -5.47
N ALA A 126 5.34 8.71 -6.36
CA ALA A 126 4.84 8.92 -7.73
C ALA A 126 3.40 9.45 -7.74
N MET A 127 2.53 8.84 -6.94
CA MET A 127 1.14 9.28 -6.77
C MET A 127 1.05 10.72 -6.24
N GLY A 128 1.84 11.05 -5.21
CA GLY A 128 1.86 12.41 -4.66
C GLY A 128 2.36 13.45 -5.66
N SER A 129 3.34 13.09 -6.50
CA SER A 129 3.80 13.95 -7.59
C SER A 129 2.67 14.21 -8.59
N LEU A 130 2.00 13.15 -9.05
CA LEU A 130 0.91 13.27 -10.02
C LEU A 130 -0.23 14.15 -9.50
N GLU A 131 -0.64 13.98 -8.24
CA GLU A 131 -1.67 14.82 -7.62
C GLU A 131 -1.27 16.29 -7.56
N LYS A 132 -0.01 16.55 -7.21
CA LYS A 132 0.51 17.92 -7.13
C LYS A 132 0.54 18.56 -8.51
N SER A 133 1.12 17.89 -9.50
CA SER A 133 1.20 18.37 -10.88
C SER A 133 -0.19 18.61 -11.46
N TYR A 134 -1.16 17.74 -11.16
CA TYR A 134 -2.55 17.92 -11.59
C TYR A 134 -3.16 19.20 -11.01
N LYS A 135 -3.02 19.42 -9.69
CA LYS A 135 -3.51 20.64 -9.03
C LYS A 135 -2.87 21.91 -9.61
N GLU A 136 -1.57 21.87 -9.87
CA GLU A 136 -0.84 22.98 -10.50
C GLU A 136 -1.34 23.27 -11.92
N ALA A 137 -1.61 22.23 -12.70
CA ALA A 137 -2.16 22.37 -14.04
C ALA A 137 -3.56 23.01 -14.01
N VAL A 138 -4.48 22.48 -13.19
CA VAL A 138 -5.83 23.06 -13.01
C VAL A 138 -5.74 24.52 -12.62
N SER A 139 -4.89 24.88 -11.64
CA SER A 139 -4.73 26.27 -11.21
C SER A 139 -4.23 27.21 -12.32
N LYS A 140 -3.55 26.71 -13.35
CA LYS A 140 -3.11 27.51 -14.50
C LYS A 140 -4.17 27.58 -15.60
N PHE A 141 -5.06 26.59 -15.68
CA PHE A 141 -6.22 26.61 -16.57
C PHE A 141 -7.32 27.55 -16.09
N ASP A 142 -7.49 27.68 -14.77
CA ASP A 142 -8.50 28.54 -14.16
C ASP A 142 -8.08 30.03 -14.08
N LYS A 143 -6.90 30.38 -14.60
CA LYS A 143 -6.37 31.75 -14.69
C LYS A 143 -6.52 32.30 -16.10
#